data_AF-A0A496QKE0-F1
#
_entry.id   AF-A0A496QKE0-F1
#
_cell.length_a   1.000
_cell.length_b   1.000
_cell.length_c   1.000
_cell.angle_alpha   90.00
_cell.angle_beta   90.00
_cell.angle_gamma   90.00
#
_symmetry.space_group_name_H-M   'P 1'
#
loop_
_entity.id
_entity.type
_entity.pdbx_description
1 polymer ?
#
loop_
_entity_poly.entity_id
_entity_poly.type
_entity_poly.pdbx_seq_one_letter_code
_entity_poly.pdbx_strand_id
1 'polypeptide(L)'
;MPAITTNWISGKGIILDKNLRDFELFGLVKKGLQPYSSDLGEPVLPPTMQEKKDFLQRAEVILADLQFNLQLNLIVPYQPMPVSKDTNILTPQKKLTDKQKESQKAKKLHEAKQNLKEENSDLLSLLIESRRTLRVFEDPTIHHKTLEEIKLIHIDRIKDVKKLIEDIKEELSKESGNWADYIPRSQEEEKQIIQELLTYIYKVEEVNRLAGPPKIPAQMTTEQPQVKSPKKKLTPVQRHKKQCRKVAKSLWKKNPTMTIADMIQRDEITIGVCEDKAYKEKTIRKWINDLCPNRVPGRRPKNGNSE
;
A
#
# COMPACT_ATOMS: atom_id res chain seq x y z
N MET A 1 -13.90 9.94 -30.62
CA MET A 1 -13.51 10.04 -29.20
C MET A 1 -11.99 9.98 -29.15
N PRO A 2 -11.30 11.03 -28.68
CA PRO A 2 -9.85 10.99 -28.56
C PRO A 2 -9.49 9.90 -27.53
N ALA A 3 -8.60 9.00 -27.91
CA ALA A 3 -8.03 8.03 -26.99
C ALA A 3 -7.37 8.80 -25.86
N ILE A 4 -7.90 8.68 -24.64
CA ILE A 4 -7.23 9.16 -23.44
C ILE A 4 -5.99 8.29 -23.31
N THR A 5 -4.88 8.78 -23.85
CA THR A 5 -3.54 8.26 -23.57
C THR A 5 -3.30 8.57 -22.10
N THR A 6 -3.69 7.65 -21.22
CA THR A 6 -3.49 7.85 -19.79
C THR A 6 -1.99 7.83 -19.56
N ASN A 7 -1.38 9.02 -19.41
CA ASN A 7 0.02 9.23 -19.00
C ASN A 7 0.28 8.78 -17.54
N TRP A 8 -0.56 7.88 -17.04
CA TRP A 8 -0.65 7.44 -15.68
C TRP A 8 -0.57 5.92 -15.64
N ILE A 9 0.17 5.41 -14.68
CA ILE A 9 0.31 3.98 -14.41
C ILE A 9 0.14 3.76 -12.90
N SER A 10 -0.64 2.75 -12.52
CA SER A 10 -0.78 2.40 -11.10
C SER A 10 0.51 1.78 -10.56
N GLY A 11 0.73 1.82 -9.24
CA GLY A 11 1.87 1.15 -8.61
C GLY A 11 1.95 -0.34 -8.97
N LYS A 12 0.81 -1.04 -8.96
CA LYS A 12 0.70 -2.42 -9.48
C LYS A 12 1.07 -2.53 -10.96
N GLY A 13 0.66 -1.57 -11.78
CA GLY A 13 1.03 -1.50 -13.18
C GLY A 13 2.54 -1.38 -13.39
N ILE A 14 3.22 -0.55 -12.60
CA ILE A 14 4.69 -0.40 -12.66
C ILE A 14 5.38 -1.72 -12.36
N ILE A 15 4.94 -2.42 -11.31
CA ILE A 15 5.50 -3.71 -10.91
C ILE A 15 5.42 -4.73 -12.05
N LEU A 16 4.27 -4.81 -12.71
CA LEU A 16 4.06 -5.72 -13.84
C LEU A 16 4.86 -5.29 -15.07
N ASP A 17 4.83 -4.01 -15.44
CA ASP A 17 5.49 -3.47 -16.64
C ASP A 17 7.02 -3.55 -16.55
N LYS A 18 7.58 -3.25 -15.36
CA LYS A 18 9.02 -3.22 -15.12
C LYS A 18 9.58 -4.51 -14.52
N ASN A 19 8.72 -5.50 -14.26
CA ASN A 19 9.06 -6.75 -13.57
C ASN A 19 9.83 -6.49 -12.26
N LEU A 20 9.29 -5.59 -11.44
CA LEU A 20 9.83 -5.21 -10.15
C LEU A 20 9.19 -6.05 -9.03
N ARG A 21 9.81 -6.04 -7.85
CA ARG A 21 9.19 -6.51 -6.60
C ARG A 21 8.57 -5.34 -5.85
N ASP A 22 7.63 -5.63 -4.95
CA ASP A 22 6.87 -4.61 -4.20
C ASP A 22 7.79 -3.59 -3.48
N PHE A 23 8.86 -4.05 -2.85
CA PHE A 23 9.81 -3.17 -2.16
C PHE A 23 10.70 -2.33 -3.11
N GLU A 24 10.86 -2.75 -4.37
CA GLU A 24 11.64 -2.00 -5.36
C GLU A 24 10.85 -0.76 -5.83
N LEU A 25 9.52 -0.81 -5.80
CA LEU A 25 8.67 0.37 -5.99
C LEU A 25 8.96 1.43 -4.92
N PHE A 26 9.07 1.03 -3.66
CA PHE A 26 9.44 1.95 -2.60
C PHE A 26 10.85 2.54 -2.79
N GLY A 27 11.78 1.74 -3.33
CA GLY A 27 13.09 2.21 -3.75
C GLY A 27 13.05 3.28 -4.85
N LEU A 28 12.08 3.21 -5.78
CA LEU A 28 11.88 4.27 -6.78
C LEU A 28 11.28 5.53 -6.16
N VAL A 29 10.35 5.37 -5.23
CA VAL A 29 9.77 6.48 -4.45
C VAL A 29 10.84 7.23 -3.67
N LYS A 30 11.78 6.51 -3.04
CA LYS A 30 12.96 7.11 -2.41
C LYS A 30 13.92 7.81 -3.37
N LYS A 31 13.87 7.48 -4.67
CA LYS A 31 14.63 8.17 -5.73
C LYS A 31 13.87 9.37 -6.32
N GLY A 32 12.76 9.77 -5.70
CA GLY A 32 11.94 10.91 -6.13
C GLY A 32 10.83 10.54 -7.12
N LEU A 33 10.36 9.28 -7.14
CA LEU A 33 9.12 8.94 -7.82
C LEU A 33 7.93 9.43 -6.97
N GLN A 34 7.15 10.37 -7.49
CA GLN A 34 6.05 10.99 -6.76
C GLN A 34 4.75 10.17 -6.90
N PRO A 35 4.17 9.65 -5.81
CA PRO A 35 2.83 9.07 -5.84
C PRO A 35 1.76 10.16 -5.96
N TYR A 36 0.67 9.85 -6.66
CA TYR A 36 -0.50 10.70 -6.83
C TYR A 36 -1.79 9.95 -6.45
N SER A 37 -2.75 10.69 -5.88
CA SER A 37 -4.06 10.15 -5.53
C SER A 37 -4.84 9.78 -6.79
N SER A 38 -5.52 8.63 -6.78
CA SER A 38 -6.35 8.17 -7.89
C SER A 38 -7.51 9.11 -8.21
N ASP A 39 -8.02 9.80 -7.18
CA ASP A 39 -9.30 10.50 -7.26
C ASP A 39 -9.12 11.94 -7.75
N LEU A 40 -8.07 12.61 -7.28
CA LEU A 40 -7.81 14.02 -7.53
C LEU A 40 -6.58 14.27 -8.42
N GLY A 41 -5.72 13.26 -8.62
CA GLY A 41 -4.44 13.45 -9.30
C GLY A 41 -3.47 14.37 -8.55
N GLU A 42 -3.72 14.62 -7.27
CA GLU A 42 -2.87 15.44 -6.40
C GLU A 42 -1.69 14.62 -5.87
N PRO A 43 -0.51 15.25 -5.68
CA PRO A 43 0.66 14.58 -5.11
C PRO A 43 0.36 14.13 -3.68
N VAL A 44 0.60 12.86 -3.40
CA VAL A 44 0.46 12.29 -2.06
C VAL A 44 1.73 12.62 -1.26
N LEU A 45 1.56 13.17 -0.07
CA LEU A 45 2.66 13.46 0.84
C LEU A 45 3.07 12.22 1.64
N PRO A 46 4.33 12.12 2.09
CA PRO A 46 4.73 11.11 3.06
C PRO A 46 3.84 11.13 4.32
N PRO A 47 3.59 9.99 4.99
CA PRO A 47 2.70 9.94 6.15
C PRO A 47 3.05 10.95 7.25
N THR A 48 4.33 11.19 7.51
CA THR A 48 4.78 12.20 8.48
C THR A 48 4.35 13.62 8.11
N MET A 49 4.44 13.97 6.83
CA MET A 49 4.01 15.27 6.32
C MET A 49 2.49 15.39 6.28
N GLN A 50 1.80 14.30 5.97
CA GLN A 50 0.35 14.25 6.00
C GLN A 50 -0.19 14.41 7.43
N GLU A 51 0.42 13.73 8.42
CA GLU A 51 0.10 13.88 9.85
C GLU A 51 0.25 15.35 10.30
N LYS A 52 1.35 16.02 9.91
CA LYS A 52 1.59 17.45 10.19
C LYS A 52 0.54 18.34 9.52
N LYS A 53 0.20 18.09 8.25
CA LYS A 53 -0.82 18.84 7.50
C LYS A 53 -2.21 18.70 8.14
N ASP A 54 -2.58 17.48 8.52
CA ASP A 54 -3.86 17.22 9.19
C ASP A 54 -3.92 17.88 10.57
N PHE A 55 -2.79 17.89 11.30
CA PHE A 55 -2.68 18.62 12.56
C PHE A 55 -2.85 20.12 12.35
N LEU A 56 -2.17 20.70 11.37
CA LEU A 56 -2.28 22.13 11.04
C LEU A 56 -3.73 22.51 10.73
N GLN A 57 -4.43 21.71 9.92
CA GLN A 57 -5.83 21.94 9.58
C GLN A 57 -6.73 21.91 10.82
N ARG A 58 -6.50 20.98 11.76
CA ARG A 58 -7.24 20.95 13.03
C ARG A 58 -6.94 22.18 13.89
N ALA A 59 -5.67 22.58 13.98
CA ALA A 59 -5.24 23.75 14.73
C ALA A 59 -5.87 25.04 14.18
N GLU A 60 -5.98 25.19 12.86
CA GLU A 60 -6.64 26.33 12.23
C GLU A 60 -8.14 26.40 12.53
N VAL A 61 -8.83 25.26 12.54
CA VAL A 61 -10.26 25.20 12.95
C VAL A 61 -10.42 25.62 14.41
N ILE A 62 -9.52 25.16 15.29
CA ILE A 62 -9.51 25.54 16.71
C ILE A 62 -9.28 27.04 16.87
N LEU A 63 -8.31 27.59 16.15
CA LEU A 63 -8.02 29.01 16.17
C LEU A 63 -9.25 29.83 15.73
N ALA A 64 -9.92 29.41 14.65
CA ALA A 64 -11.13 30.06 14.16
C ALA A 64 -12.26 30.05 15.20
N ASP A 65 -12.47 28.93 15.90
CA ASP A 65 -13.47 28.82 16.97
C ASP A 65 -13.14 29.72 18.17
N LEU A 66 -11.87 29.75 18.60
CA LEU A 66 -11.42 30.64 19.69
C LEU A 66 -11.61 32.13 19.33
N GLN A 67 -11.29 32.50 18.08
CA GLN A 67 -11.48 33.86 17.59
C GLN A 67 -12.96 34.24 17.52
N PHE A 68 -13.81 33.34 17.04
CA PHE A 68 -15.25 33.55 16.98
C PHE A 68 -15.86 33.75 18.38
N ASN A 69 -15.49 32.92 19.34
CA ASN A 69 -15.96 33.05 20.73
C ASN A 69 -15.50 34.36 21.38
N LEU A 70 -14.26 34.81 21.10
CA LEU A 70 -13.77 36.10 21.57
C LEU A 70 -14.57 37.27 20.97
N GLN A 71 -14.94 37.19 19.68
CA GLN A 71 -15.75 38.20 19.01
C GLN A 71 -17.18 38.28 19.55
N LEU A 72 -17.84 37.15 19.80
CA LEU A 72 -19.19 37.13 20.36
C LEU A 72 -19.25 37.80 21.74
N ASN A 73 -18.24 37.56 22.59
CA ASN A 73 -18.13 38.18 23.91
C ASN A 73 -17.86 39.70 23.87
N LEU A 74 -17.53 40.27 22.70
CA LEU A 74 -17.38 41.72 22.52
C LEU A 74 -18.67 42.40 22.03
N ILE A 75 -19.61 41.64 21.46
CA ILE A 75 -20.76 42.19 20.73
C ILE A 75 -22.06 42.17 21.56
N VAL A 76 -22.16 41.33 22.60
CA VAL A 76 -23.37 41.25 23.42
C VAL A 76 -23.21 42.11 24.69
N PRO A 77 -23.78 43.33 24.75
CA PRO A 77 -23.92 44.03 26.02
C PRO A 77 -24.81 43.20 26.94
N TYR A 78 -24.29 42.89 28.12
CA TYR A 78 -24.96 42.06 29.11
C TYR A 78 -26.32 42.69 29.49
N GLN A 79 -27.41 42.09 29.04
CA GLN A 79 -28.77 42.37 29.53
C GLN A 79 -29.08 41.29 30.57
N PRO A 80 -29.18 41.62 31.87
CA PRO A 80 -29.43 40.62 32.91
C PRO A 80 -30.80 39.95 32.67
N MET A 81 -30.77 38.65 32.37
CA MET A 81 -31.97 37.82 32.24
C MET A 81 -32.39 37.27 33.62
N PRO A 82 -33.70 37.15 33.89
CA PRO A 82 -34.21 36.65 35.16
C PRO A 82 -33.87 35.17 35.37
N VAL A 83 -33.27 34.86 36.52
CA VAL A 83 -32.78 33.53 36.89
C VAL A 83 -33.95 32.61 37.25
N SER A 84 -34.10 31.51 36.50
CA SER A 84 -34.94 30.36 36.86
C SER A 84 -34.06 29.26 37.47
N LYS A 85 -34.45 28.74 38.64
CA LYS A 85 -33.78 27.63 39.32
C LYS A 85 -34.46 26.32 38.92
N ASP A 86 -33.72 25.34 38.41
CA ASP A 86 -33.94 23.90 38.65
C ASP A 86 -32.87 22.98 38.01
N THR A 87 -32.14 22.24 38.86
CA THR A 87 -31.69 20.80 38.83
C THR A 87 -31.01 20.19 37.56
N ASN A 88 -30.19 19.12 37.53
CA ASN A 88 -29.65 18.11 38.46
C ASN A 88 -28.46 17.35 37.79
N ILE A 89 -27.67 16.62 38.58
CA ILE A 89 -26.40 15.90 38.25
C ILE A 89 -26.63 14.41 37.86
N LEU A 90 -25.76 13.78 37.04
CA LEU A 90 -25.41 12.32 37.12
C LEU A 90 -24.15 11.92 36.29
N THR A 91 -23.34 10.98 36.83
CA THR A 91 -22.11 10.32 36.27
C THR A 91 -22.17 8.78 36.52
N PRO A 92 -21.13 7.92 36.29
CA PRO A 92 -20.66 7.26 35.05
C PRO A 92 -20.50 5.69 35.17
N GLN A 93 -19.89 4.99 34.18
CA GLN A 93 -18.99 3.77 34.26
C GLN A 93 -19.23 2.68 33.18
N LYS A 94 -18.18 2.09 32.57
CA LYS A 94 -17.53 0.79 32.93
C LYS A 94 -16.48 0.30 31.89
N LYS A 95 -15.49 -0.46 32.38
CA LYS A 95 -14.32 -1.06 31.69
C LYS A 95 -14.55 -2.53 31.27
N LEU A 96 -13.80 -3.05 30.30
CA LEU A 96 -13.33 -4.44 30.28
C LEU A 96 -12.00 -4.61 29.51
N THR A 97 -11.15 -5.50 30.03
CA THR A 97 -9.81 -5.92 29.57
C THR A 97 -9.89 -7.22 28.74
N ASP A 98 -8.89 -7.78 28.04
CA ASP A 98 -7.57 -8.30 28.47
C ASP A 98 -6.74 -8.66 27.19
N LYS A 99 -5.48 -8.20 27.04
CA LYS A 99 -4.21 -8.94 27.28
C LYS A 99 -3.71 -9.82 26.10
N GLN A 100 -2.41 -9.99 25.81
CA GLN A 100 -1.15 -9.40 26.30
C GLN A 100 0.04 -9.76 25.38
N LYS A 101 -0.17 -10.14 24.12
CA LYS A 101 0.95 -10.46 23.19
C LYS A 101 1.35 -9.31 22.25
N GLU A 102 0.58 -8.22 22.25
CA GLU A 102 0.94 -6.93 21.63
C GLU A 102 1.83 -6.05 22.52
N SER A 103 2.02 -6.40 23.79
CA SER A 103 2.36 -5.46 24.88
C SER A 103 3.76 -4.82 24.86
N GLN A 104 4.70 -5.28 24.04
CA GLN A 104 6.05 -4.67 23.94
C GLN A 104 6.25 -3.86 22.65
N LYS A 105 5.64 -4.31 21.54
CA LYS A 105 5.64 -3.60 20.26
C LYS A 105 4.58 -2.49 20.23
N ALA A 106 3.42 -2.75 20.86
CA ALA A 106 2.46 -1.70 21.21
C ALA A 106 3.05 -0.74 22.23
N LYS A 107 4.03 -1.08 23.07
CA LYS A 107 4.56 -0.14 24.08
C LYS A 107 5.27 1.06 23.44
N LYS A 108 6.17 0.83 22.47
CA LYS A 108 6.85 1.93 21.76
C LYS A 108 5.93 2.67 20.78
N LEU A 109 5.00 1.95 20.12
CA LEU A 109 3.96 2.57 19.28
C LEU A 109 2.94 3.36 20.11
N HIS A 110 2.61 2.89 21.31
CA HIS A 110 1.76 3.55 22.29
C HIS A 110 2.47 4.72 22.94
N GLU A 111 3.80 4.71 23.08
CA GLU A 111 4.59 5.83 23.60
C GLU A 111 4.67 6.98 22.58
N ALA A 112 4.95 6.68 21.31
CA ALA A 112 4.88 7.70 20.24
C ALA A 112 3.44 8.18 19.99
N LYS A 113 2.46 7.27 20.01
CA LYS A 113 1.04 7.65 20.00
C LYS A 113 0.63 8.35 21.29
N GLN A 114 1.25 8.09 22.44
CA GLN A 114 0.99 8.78 23.70
C GLN A 114 1.50 10.19 23.60
N ASN A 115 2.72 10.43 23.14
CA ASN A 115 3.24 11.80 23.05
C ASN A 115 2.40 12.66 22.11
N LEU A 116 2.04 12.14 20.93
CA LEU A 116 1.15 12.83 19.98
C LEU A 116 -0.30 12.95 20.51
N LYS A 117 -0.77 11.96 21.28
CA LYS A 117 -2.10 11.97 21.90
C LYS A 117 -2.10 12.77 23.20
N GLU A 118 -0.97 12.98 23.86
CA GLU A 118 -0.74 13.82 25.04
C GLU A 118 -0.65 15.26 24.57
N GLU A 119 0.08 15.59 23.51
CA GLU A 119 0.03 16.92 22.89
C GLU A 119 -1.37 17.25 22.33
N ASN A 120 -2.02 16.32 21.62
CA ASN A 120 -3.41 16.51 21.20
C ASN A 120 -4.39 16.47 22.39
N SER A 121 -4.09 15.73 23.47
CA SER A 121 -4.88 15.70 24.71
C SER A 121 -4.70 16.98 25.49
N ASP A 122 -3.53 17.61 25.44
CA ASP A 122 -3.23 18.86 26.11
C ASP A 122 -3.91 19.99 25.35
N LEU A 123 -3.91 19.96 24.02
CA LEU A 123 -4.72 20.88 23.21
C LEU A 123 -6.23 20.65 23.40
N LEU A 124 -6.70 19.40 23.40
CA LEU A 124 -8.10 19.06 23.68
C LEU A 124 -8.48 19.40 25.12
N SER A 125 -7.57 19.24 26.08
CA SER A 125 -7.78 19.61 27.48
C SER A 125 -7.82 21.13 27.58
N LEU A 126 -6.91 21.85 26.93
CA LEU A 126 -6.92 23.30 26.84
C LEU A 126 -8.21 23.82 26.20
N LEU A 127 -8.73 23.13 25.18
CA LEU A 127 -10.01 23.42 24.53
C LEU A 127 -11.21 23.14 25.43
N ILE A 128 -11.23 21.97 26.08
CA ILE A 128 -12.28 21.60 27.03
C ILE A 128 -12.27 22.57 28.21
N GLU A 129 -11.10 22.94 28.72
CA GLU A 129 -10.90 23.93 29.78
C GLU A 129 -11.34 25.31 29.31
N SER A 130 -10.95 25.75 28.10
CA SER A 130 -11.39 27.03 27.51
C SER A 130 -12.91 27.07 27.39
N ARG A 131 -13.53 25.99 26.89
CA ARG A 131 -14.97 25.89 26.72
C ARG A 131 -15.71 25.80 28.07
N ARG A 132 -15.11 25.20 29.10
CA ARG A 132 -15.62 25.23 30.48
C ARG A 132 -15.55 26.64 31.05
N THR A 133 -14.43 27.33 30.91
CA THR A 133 -14.30 28.74 31.33
C THR A 133 -15.26 29.65 30.56
N LEU A 134 -15.62 29.33 29.31
CA LEU A 134 -16.62 30.08 28.55
C LEU A 134 -18.06 29.84 29.04
N ARG A 135 -18.42 28.63 29.50
CA ARG A 135 -19.75 28.41 30.14
C ARG A 135 -19.92 29.14 31.45
N VAL A 136 -18.82 29.39 32.16
CA VAL A 136 -18.81 30.21 33.38
C VAL A 136 -19.32 31.63 33.08
N PHE A 137 -19.20 32.16 31.85
CA PHE A 137 -19.74 33.47 31.45
C PHE A 137 -21.28 33.56 31.46
N GLU A 138 -22.00 32.44 31.59
CA GLU A 138 -23.47 32.44 31.67
C GLU A 138 -23.98 32.74 33.09
N ASP A 139 -23.10 32.78 34.10
CA ASP A 139 -23.50 33.07 35.49
C ASP A 139 -23.46 34.59 35.79
N PRO A 140 -24.62 35.23 36.06
CA PRO A 140 -24.73 36.66 36.39
C PRO A 140 -23.96 37.08 37.65
N THR A 141 -23.55 36.14 38.49
CA THR A 141 -22.84 36.45 39.74
C THR A 141 -21.34 36.69 39.56
N ILE A 142 -20.81 36.48 38.35
CA ILE A 142 -19.38 36.65 38.08
C ILE A 142 -19.05 38.13 37.89
N HIS A 143 -18.17 38.62 38.75
CA HIS A 143 -17.72 40.00 38.72
C HIS A 143 -17.02 40.34 37.40
N HIS A 144 -17.29 41.55 36.90
CA HIS A 144 -16.66 42.14 35.71
C HIS A 144 -15.11 42.02 35.72
N LYS A 145 -14.49 42.04 36.89
CA LYS A 145 -13.03 41.86 37.04
C LYS A 145 -12.57 40.46 36.59
N THR A 146 -13.32 39.42 36.97
CA THR A 146 -13.05 38.03 36.56
C THR A 146 -13.26 37.83 35.06
N LEU A 147 -14.21 38.56 34.46
CA LEU A 147 -14.47 38.54 33.02
C LEU A 147 -13.25 38.99 32.20
N GLU A 148 -12.64 40.12 32.60
CA GLU A 148 -11.47 40.68 31.91
C GLU A 148 -10.23 39.78 32.08
N GLU A 149 -10.05 39.17 33.25
CA GLU A 149 -9.00 38.18 33.48
C GLU A 149 -9.16 36.97 32.56
N ILE A 150 -10.38 36.45 32.38
CA ILE A 150 -10.62 35.32 31.47
C ILE A 150 -10.43 35.72 30.00
N LYS A 151 -10.80 36.94 29.60
CA LYS A 151 -10.51 37.46 28.25
C LYS A 151 -9.01 37.51 27.97
N LEU A 152 -8.22 38.00 28.92
CA LEU A 152 -6.75 38.04 28.80
C LEU A 152 -6.17 36.62 28.62
N ILE A 153 -6.62 35.66 29.42
CA ILE A 153 -6.23 34.24 29.28
C ILE A 153 -6.55 33.70 27.87
N HIS A 154 -7.73 34.02 27.34
CA HIS A 154 -8.11 33.58 25.98
C HIS A 154 -7.25 34.24 24.90
N ILE A 155 -6.95 35.54 25.04
CA ILE A 155 -6.08 36.27 24.12
C ILE A 155 -4.68 35.63 24.08
N ASP A 156 -4.12 35.31 25.23
CA ASP A 156 -2.79 34.69 25.29
C ASP A 156 -2.80 33.27 24.70
N ARG A 157 -3.82 32.46 24.99
CA ARG A 157 -4.01 31.15 24.33
C ARG A 157 -4.11 31.26 22.82
N ILE A 158 -4.83 32.26 22.29
CA ILE A 158 -4.93 32.51 20.85
C ILE A 158 -3.55 32.86 20.27
N LYS A 159 -2.73 33.66 20.97
CA LYS A 159 -1.36 33.96 20.53
C LYS A 159 -0.50 32.71 20.48
N ASP A 160 -0.58 31.86 21.50
CA ASP A 160 0.20 30.62 21.57
C ASP A 160 -0.17 29.66 20.43
N VAL A 161 -1.47 29.46 20.17
CA VAL A 161 -1.94 28.63 19.07
C VAL A 161 -1.53 29.20 17.71
N LYS A 162 -1.62 30.53 17.52
CA LYS A 162 -1.12 31.18 16.29
C LYS A 162 0.36 30.94 16.08
N LYS A 163 1.16 31.13 17.13
CA LYS A 163 2.60 30.90 17.06
C LYS A 163 2.92 29.46 16.68
N LEU A 164 2.26 28.49 17.31
CA LEU A 164 2.41 27.07 16.98
C LEU A 164 2.05 26.76 15.52
N ILE A 165 0.96 27.36 15.01
CA ILE A 165 0.54 27.22 13.61
C ILE A 165 1.63 27.78 12.67
N GLU A 166 2.20 28.94 12.97
CA GLU A 166 3.27 29.54 12.17
C GLU A 166 4.55 28.72 12.22
N ASP A 167 4.96 28.23 13.40
CA ASP A 167 6.14 27.37 13.57
C ASP A 167 5.99 26.07 12.73
N ILE A 168 4.80 25.45 12.73
CA ILE A 168 4.51 24.25 11.92
C ILE A 168 4.47 24.58 10.43
N LYS A 169 3.92 25.72 10.04
CA LYS A 169 3.96 26.18 8.63
C LYS A 169 5.39 26.40 8.17
N GLU A 170 6.23 26.99 9.01
CA GLU A 170 7.65 27.19 8.71
C GLU A 170 8.39 25.85 8.58
N GLU A 171 8.14 24.89 9.47
CA GLU A 171 8.68 23.53 9.35
C GLU A 171 8.23 22.84 8.05
N LEU A 172 6.93 22.88 7.75
CA LEU A 172 6.37 22.31 6.52
C LEU A 172 6.94 22.99 5.26
N SER A 173 7.31 24.28 5.35
CA SER A 173 7.96 24.99 4.25
C SER A 173 9.44 24.62 4.09
N LYS A 174 10.11 24.19 5.17
CA LYS A 174 11.52 23.75 5.15
C LYS A 174 11.67 22.30 4.72
N GLU A 175 10.73 21.45 5.13
CA GLU A 175 10.71 20.04 4.76
C GLU A 175 10.23 19.91 3.30
N SER A 176 11.05 19.28 2.46
CA SER A 176 10.84 19.23 1.00
C SER A 176 9.58 18.46 0.57
N GLY A 177 8.78 17.93 1.52
CA GLY A 177 7.66 17.04 1.26
C GLY A 177 8.06 15.77 0.51
N ASN A 178 9.37 15.51 0.38
CA ASN A 178 9.89 14.53 -0.54
C ASN A 178 9.91 13.15 0.12
N TRP A 179 9.37 12.17 -0.59
CA TRP A 179 9.44 10.77 -0.21
C TRP A 179 10.87 10.23 -0.11
N ALA A 180 11.86 10.89 -0.72
CA ALA A 180 13.28 10.55 -0.60
C ALA A 180 13.77 10.54 0.85
N ASP A 181 13.29 11.49 1.66
CA ASP A 181 13.73 11.68 3.05
C ASP A 181 12.91 10.84 4.03
N TYR A 182 11.86 10.17 3.55
CA TYR A 182 10.96 9.39 4.39
C TYR A 182 11.59 8.07 4.84
N ILE A 183 11.68 7.89 6.16
CA ILE A 183 12.20 6.69 6.82
C ILE A 183 11.06 6.03 7.61
N PRO A 184 10.61 4.82 7.22
CA PRO A 184 9.62 4.07 8.01
C PRO A 184 10.15 3.80 9.43
N ARG A 185 9.28 3.94 10.44
CA ARG A 185 9.62 3.71 11.87
C ARG A 185 9.67 2.22 12.20
N SER A 186 9.06 1.36 11.38
CA SER A 186 9.04 -0.09 11.56
C SER A 186 8.89 -0.85 10.24
N GLN A 187 9.20 -2.16 10.24
CA GLN A 187 8.97 -3.03 9.08
C GLN A 187 7.48 -3.19 8.76
N GLU A 188 6.60 -3.15 9.75
CA GLU A 188 5.15 -3.19 9.53
C GLU A 188 4.65 -1.92 8.83
N GLU A 189 5.14 -0.75 9.24
CA GLU A 189 4.82 0.52 8.59
C GLU A 189 5.35 0.54 7.15
N GLU A 190 6.56 0.04 6.91
CA GLU A 190 7.10 -0.11 5.55
C GLU A 190 6.21 -0.99 4.67
N LYS A 191 5.74 -2.14 5.19
CA LYS A 191 4.81 -3.01 4.46
C LYS A 191 3.48 -2.34 4.17
N GLN A 192 2.92 -1.61 5.13
CA GLN A 192 1.67 -0.89 4.95
C GLN A 192 1.81 0.19 3.87
N ILE A 193 2.89 0.97 3.92
CA ILE A 193 3.18 2.01 2.93
C ILE A 193 3.37 1.41 1.55
N ILE A 194 4.09 0.30 1.43
CA ILE A 194 4.20 -0.40 0.16
C ILE A 194 2.81 -0.78 -0.37
N GLN A 195 1.93 -1.34 0.46
CA GLN A 195 0.57 -1.66 0.03
C GLN A 195 -0.22 -0.42 -0.41
N GLU A 196 -0.06 0.71 0.27
CA GLU A 196 -0.68 1.97 -0.14
C GLU A 196 -0.11 2.48 -1.48
N LEU A 197 1.21 2.47 -1.66
CA LEU A 197 1.89 2.83 -2.91
C LEU A 197 1.44 1.99 -4.11
N LEU A 198 1.07 0.72 -3.89
CA LEU A 198 0.49 -0.12 -4.94
C LEU A 198 -0.86 0.40 -5.47
N THR A 199 -1.60 1.14 -4.65
CA THR A 199 -2.93 1.67 -4.99
C THR A 199 -2.86 3.03 -5.69
N TYR A 200 -1.78 3.78 -5.48
CA TYR A 200 -1.58 5.09 -6.11
C TYR A 200 -1.23 5.02 -7.59
N ILE A 201 -1.38 6.17 -8.25
CA ILE A 201 -1.02 6.37 -9.66
C ILE A 201 0.26 7.23 -9.78
N TYR A 202 0.96 7.05 -10.88
CA TYR A 202 2.26 7.65 -11.15
C TYR A 202 2.34 8.10 -12.60
N LYS A 203 3.10 9.15 -12.89
CA LYS A 203 3.33 9.59 -14.25
C LYS A 203 4.25 8.62 -14.98
N VAL A 204 3.84 8.16 -16.15
CA VAL A 204 4.61 7.19 -16.96
C VAL A 204 6.00 7.74 -17.30
N GLU A 205 6.13 9.04 -17.53
CA GLU A 205 7.38 9.72 -17.83
C GLU A 205 8.36 9.64 -16.66
N GLU A 206 7.90 9.86 -15.42
CA GLU A 206 8.72 9.79 -14.21
C GLU A 206 9.18 8.36 -13.93
N VAL A 207 8.28 7.39 -14.12
CA VAL A 207 8.59 5.96 -13.99
C VAL A 207 9.65 5.56 -15.00
N ASN A 208 9.53 5.97 -16.27
CA ASN A 208 10.51 5.67 -17.30
C ASN A 208 11.86 6.33 -17.04
N ARG A 209 11.87 7.55 -16.48
CA ARG A 209 13.09 8.26 -16.09
C ARG A 209 13.86 7.52 -14.98
N LEU A 210 13.15 6.98 -13.98
CA LEU A 210 13.77 6.41 -12.78
C LEU A 210 14.00 4.89 -12.85
N ALA A 211 13.06 4.14 -13.42
CA ALA A 211 13.15 2.68 -13.56
C ALA A 211 13.85 2.25 -14.87
N GLY A 212 14.06 3.20 -15.79
CA GLY A 212 14.54 2.93 -17.14
C GLY A 212 13.43 2.42 -18.07
N PRO A 213 13.75 2.22 -19.37
CA PRO A 213 12.81 1.64 -20.32
C PRO A 213 12.35 0.27 -19.82
N PRO A 214 11.09 -0.13 -20.13
CA PRO A 214 10.59 -1.43 -19.70
C PRO A 214 11.56 -2.51 -20.17
N LYS A 215 12.01 -3.35 -19.22
CA LYS A 215 12.79 -4.52 -19.57
C LYS A 215 11.85 -5.46 -20.28
N ILE A 216 11.72 -5.30 -21.59
CA ILE A 216 10.96 -6.21 -22.44
C ILE A 216 11.51 -7.60 -22.10
N PRO A 217 10.71 -8.47 -21.46
CA PRO A 217 11.19 -9.80 -21.17
C PRO A 217 11.55 -10.41 -22.52
N ALA A 218 12.78 -10.87 -22.66
CA ALA A 218 13.36 -11.38 -23.92
C ALA A 218 12.62 -12.62 -24.51
N GLN A 219 11.37 -12.87 -24.10
CA GLN A 219 10.53 -14.00 -24.46
C GLN A 219 9.15 -13.61 -24.99
N MET A 220 8.82 -12.32 -25.16
CA MET A 220 7.57 -11.88 -25.81
C MET A 220 7.81 -10.88 -26.93
N THR A 221 8.31 -11.37 -28.08
CA THR A 221 8.14 -10.65 -29.36
C THR A 221 7.95 -11.67 -30.47
N THR A 222 6.70 -11.81 -30.92
CA THR A 222 6.37 -12.34 -32.25
C THR A 222 6.23 -11.12 -33.18
N GLU A 223 7.20 -10.96 -34.09
CA GLU A 223 7.13 -10.43 -35.48
C GLU A 223 6.44 -9.06 -35.70
N GLN A 224 7.11 -7.97 -36.12
CA GLN A 224 7.85 -7.71 -37.38
C GLN A 224 8.72 -6.41 -37.26
N PRO A 225 9.43 -5.91 -38.30
CA PRO A 225 10.49 -6.51 -39.10
C PRO A 225 11.76 -5.62 -39.06
N GLN A 226 12.86 -6.11 -38.46
CA GLN A 226 14.20 -5.64 -38.81
C GLN A 226 15.09 -6.83 -39.15
N VAL A 227 15.65 -6.75 -40.37
CA VAL A 227 16.80 -7.45 -40.95
C VAL A 227 16.99 -8.92 -40.52
N LYS A 228 16.48 -9.81 -41.37
CA LYS A 228 16.45 -11.28 -41.24
C LYS A 228 17.86 -11.88 -41.13
N SER A 229 18.23 -12.35 -39.94
CA SER A 229 18.99 -13.61 -39.87
C SER A 229 17.99 -14.77 -39.94
N PRO A 230 18.22 -15.80 -40.78
CA PRO A 230 17.20 -16.80 -41.08
C PRO A 230 16.87 -17.65 -39.84
N LYS A 231 15.63 -17.53 -39.33
CA LYS A 231 15.06 -18.46 -38.35
C LYS A 231 15.20 -19.88 -38.90
N LYS A 232 16.07 -20.69 -38.29
CA LYS A 232 16.24 -22.11 -38.66
C LYS A 232 14.88 -22.80 -38.53
N LYS A 233 14.31 -23.22 -39.66
CA LYS A 233 13.10 -24.04 -39.70
C LYS A 233 13.34 -25.27 -38.82
N LEU A 234 12.44 -25.54 -37.87
CA LEU A 234 12.49 -26.76 -37.08
C LEU A 234 12.49 -27.95 -38.03
N THR A 235 13.43 -28.86 -37.82
CA THR A 235 13.47 -30.11 -38.58
C THR A 235 12.19 -30.91 -38.32
N PRO A 236 11.71 -31.73 -39.27
CA PRO A 236 10.51 -32.57 -39.07
C PRO A 236 10.58 -33.40 -37.78
N VAL A 237 11.76 -33.91 -37.43
CA VAL A 237 12.00 -34.68 -36.20
C VAL A 237 11.72 -33.85 -34.94
N GLN A 238 12.11 -32.57 -34.92
CA GLN A 238 11.84 -31.68 -33.78
C GLN A 238 10.34 -31.37 -33.66
N ARG A 239 9.64 -31.25 -34.79
CA ARG A 239 8.18 -31.04 -34.82
C ARG A 239 7.45 -32.26 -34.26
N HIS A 240 7.77 -33.46 -34.77
CA HIS A 240 7.17 -34.71 -34.31
C HIS A 240 7.46 -34.98 -32.84
N LYS A 241 8.69 -34.75 -32.37
CA LYS A 241 9.04 -34.86 -30.94
C LYS A 241 8.19 -33.94 -30.06
N LYS A 242 7.96 -32.70 -30.49
CA LYS A 242 7.15 -31.72 -29.75
C LYS A 242 5.68 -32.14 -29.68
N GLN A 243 5.12 -32.60 -30.79
CA GLN A 243 3.75 -33.12 -30.86
C GLN A 243 3.58 -34.40 -30.02
N CYS A 244 4.52 -35.35 -30.13
CA CYS A 244 4.54 -36.59 -29.35
C CYS A 244 4.46 -36.32 -27.85
N ARG A 245 5.31 -35.40 -27.36
CA ARG A 245 5.33 -34.98 -25.95
C ARG A 245 4.03 -34.32 -25.51
N LYS A 246 3.40 -33.54 -26.38
CA LYS A 246 2.12 -32.88 -26.10
C LYS A 246 1.00 -33.91 -25.91
N VAL A 247 0.91 -34.89 -26.81
CA VAL A 247 -0.09 -35.97 -26.74
C VAL A 247 0.16 -36.85 -25.51
N ALA A 248 1.41 -37.30 -25.30
CA ALA A 248 1.77 -38.14 -24.16
C ALA A 248 1.46 -37.47 -22.81
N LYS A 249 1.72 -36.15 -22.68
CA LYS A 249 1.38 -35.40 -21.46
C LYS A 249 -0.13 -35.37 -21.20
N SER A 250 -0.94 -35.20 -22.24
CA SER A 250 -2.40 -35.22 -22.13
C SER A 250 -2.93 -36.59 -21.75
N LEU A 251 -2.35 -37.67 -22.30
CA LEU A 251 -2.75 -39.05 -22.00
C LEU A 251 -2.38 -39.47 -20.58
N TRP A 252 -1.17 -39.16 -20.11
CA TRP A 252 -0.79 -39.44 -18.71
C TRP A 252 -1.58 -38.63 -17.69
N LYS A 253 -2.03 -37.42 -18.04
CA LYS A 253 -2.93 -36.64 -17.17
C LYS A 253 -4.27 -37.35 -16.97
N LYS A 254 -4.75 -38.07 -17.99
CA LYS A 254 -6.00 -38.86 -17.92
C LYS A 254 -5.79 -40.18 -17.20
N ASN A 255 -4.69 -40.89 -17.49
CA ASN A 255 -4.39 -42.21 -16.95
C ASN A 255 -2.96 -42.27 -16.37
N PRO A 256 -2.76 -41.88 -15.09
CA PRO A 256 -1.42 -41.83 -14.48
C PRO A 256 -0.75 -43.19 -14.30
N THR A 257 -1.53 -44.28 -14.27
CA THR A 257 -1.05 -45.67 -14.11
C THR A 257 -0.54 -46.29 -15.41
N MET A 258 -0.71 -45.61 -16.55
CA MET A 258 -0.31 -46.10 -17.87
C MET A 258 1.21 -46.21 -18.00
N THR A 259 1.71 -47.39 -18.37
CA THR A 259 3.14 -47.61 -18.54
C THR A 259 3.66 -46.97 -19.83
N ILE A 260 4.98 -46.80 -19.93
CA ILE A 260 5.62 -46.27 -21.15
C ILE A 260 5.37 -47.21 -22.34
N ALA A 261 5.35 -48.53 -22.11
CA ALA A 261 5.11 -49.50 -23.18
C ALA A 261 3.69 -49.35 -23.76
N ASP A 262 2.69 -49.26 -22.88
CA ASP A 262 1.28 -49.07 -23.29
C ASP A 262 1.07 -47.74 -24.01
N MET A 263 1.78 -46.68 -23.58
CA MET A 263 1.70 -45.36 -24.20
C MET A 263 2.22 -45.36 -25.65
N ILE A 264 3.26 -46.13 -25.95
CA ILE A 264 3.85 -46.19 -27.29
C ILE A 264 2.96 -46.98 -28.25
N GLN A 265 2.17 -47.93 -27.76
CA GLN A 265 1.26 -48.73 -28.59
C GLN A 265 -0.03 -48.00 -28.98
N ARG A 266 -0.29 -46.80 -28.44
CA ARG A 266 -1.49 -46.01 -28.79
C ARG A 266 -1.36 -45.40 -30.19
N ASP A 267 -2.41 -45.58 -30.99
CA ASP A 267 -2.51 -45.02 -32.35
C ASP A 267 -2.36 -43.49 -32.37
N GLU A 268 -2.81 -42.81 -31.31
CA GLU A 268 -2.66 -41.35 -31.15
C GLU A 268 -1.18 -40.91 -31.13
N ILE A 269 -0.26 -41.77 -30.69
CA ILE A 269 1.18 -41.49 -30.63
C ILE A 269 1.88 -41.97 -31.91
N THR A 270 1.49 -43.14 -32.41
CA THR A 270 2.18 -43.78 -33.55
C THR A 270 1.72 -43.23 -34.90
N ILE A 271 0.42 -42.97 -35.06
CA ILE A 271 -0.20 -42.51 -36.31
C ILE A 271 -0.45 -40.99 -36.26
N GLY A 272 -1.03 -40.49 -35.17
CA GLY A 272 -1.52 -39.11 -35.08
C GLY A 272 -0.46 -37.99 -35.02
N VAL A 273 0.80 -38.33 -34.74
CA VAL A 273 1.86 -37.34 -34.45
C VAL A 273 2.90 -37.21 -35.56
N CYS A 274 3.03 -38.23 -36.42
CA CYS A 274 4.22 -38.40 -37.24
C CYS A 274 3.97 -38.30 -38.75
N GLU A 275 2.82 -37.76 -39.18
CA GLU A 275 2.49 -37.49 -40.59
C GLU A 275 2.86 -38.71 -41.47
N ASP A 276 2.28 -39.87 -41.15
CA ASP A 276 2.46 -41.17 -41.81
C ASP A 276 3.85 -41.86 -41.65
N LYS A 277 4.76 -41.29 -40.85
CA LYS A 277 6.06 -41.94 -40.54
C LYS A 277 6.03 -42.70 -39.23
N ALA A 278 6.11 -44.03 -39.32
CA ALA A 278 6.31 -44.88 -38.15
C ALA A 278 7.74 -44.74 -37.58
N TYR A 279 7.88 -44.12 -36.41
CA TYR A 279 9.13 -44.13 -35.66
C TYR A 279 9.29 -45.43 -34.89
N LYS A 280 10.53 -45.94 -34.80
CA LYS A 280 10.85 -47.10 -33.95
C LYS A 280 10.47 -46.81 -32.49
N GLU A 281 9.93 -47.81 -31.79
CA GLU A 281 9.51 -47.73 -30.39
C GLU A 281 10.57 -47.08 -29.49
N LYS A 282 11.84 -47.47 -29.66
CA LYS A 282 12.99 -46.93 -28.92
C LYS A 282 13.12 -45.39 -29.04
N THR A 283 12.79 -44.83 -30.21
CA THR A 283 12.84 -43.38 -30.46
C THR A 283 11.72 -42.66 -29.72
N ILE A 284 10.50 -43.16 -29.82
CA ILE A 284 9.33 -42.61 -29.13
C ILE A 284 9.54 -42.69 -27.61
N ARG A 285 9.99 -43.86 -27.12
CA ARG A 285 10.38 -44.07 -25.72
C ARG A 285 11.33 -42.98 -25.23
N LYS A 286 12.40 -42.70 -25.98
CA LYS A 286 13.38 -41.65 -25.63
C LYS A 286 12.76 -40.26 -25.57
N TRP A 287 11.74 -39.97 -26.38
CA TRP A 287 11.08 -38.66 -26.40
C TRP A 287 10.13 -38.43 -25.23
N ILE A 288 9.54 -39.48 -24.66
CA ILE A 288 8.51 -39.39 -23.61
C ILE A 288 8.97 -39.90 -22.24
N ASN A 289 10.13 -40.56 -22.14
CA ASN A 289 10.63 -41.19 -20.91
C ASN A 289 10.69 -40.24 -19.69
N ASP A 290 11.02 -38.98 -19.92
CA ASP A 290 11.11 -37.97 -18.86
C ASP A 290 9.75 -37.46 -18.38
N LEU A 291 8.69 -37.67 -19.15
CA LEU A 291 7.32 -37.23 -18.84
C LEU A 291 6.52 -38.28 -18.05
N CYS A 292 7.01 -39.52 -17.94
CA CYS A 292 6.30 -40.58 -17.25
C CYS A 292 6.24 -40.33 -15.72
N PRO A 293 5.04 -40.31 -15.11
CA PRO A 293 4.87 -40.01 -13.68
C PRO A 293 5.44 -41.11 -12.77
N ASN A 294 5.45 -42.37 -13.21
CA ASN A 294 6.07 -43.48 -12.49
C ASN A 294 7.23 -44.08 -13.31
N ARG A 295 8.46 -43.65 -13.00
CA ARG A 295 9.69 -44.12 -13.70
C ARG A 295 10.20 -45.48 -13.21
N VAL A 296 9.48 -46.14 -12.31
CA VAL A 296 9.98 -47.30 -11.56
C VAL A 296 9.82 -48.67 -12.26
N PRO A 297 8.78 -48.97 -13.07
CA PRO A 297 8.62 -50.33 -13.55
C PRO A 297 9.69 -50.68 -14.61
N GLY A 298 10.58 -51.61 -14.28
CA GLY A 298 11.56 -52.20 -15.20
C GLY A 298 12.99 -51.68 -15.09
N ARG A 299 13.36 -50.90 -14.06
CA ARG A 299 14.79 -50.66 -13.78
C ARG A 299 15.41 -51.99 -13.32
N ARG A 300 16.34 -52.55 -14.10
CA ARG A 300 17.19 -53.67 -13.67
C ARG A 300 17.73 -53.33 -12.28
N PRO A 301 17.56 -54.19 -11.25
CA PRO A 301 18.10 -53.90 -9.93
C PRO A 301 19.58 -53.59 -10.09
N LYS A 302 20.01 -52.46 -9.52
CA LYS A 302 21.42 -52.11 -9.47
C LYS A 302 22.03 -53.15 -8.54
N ASN A 303 22.79 -54.12 -9.09
CA ASN A 303 23.47 -55.14 -8.30
C ASN A 303 24.17 -54.46 -7.12
N GLY A 304 23.55 -54.53 -5.94
CA GLY A 304 24.20 -54.26 -4.68
C GLY A 304 24.93 -55.53 -4.31
N ASN A 305 26.20 -55.40 -3.93
CA ASN A 305 26.99 -56.46 -3.34
C ASN A 305 26.14 -57.25 -2.34
N SER A 306 25.88 -58.52 -2.65
CA SER A 306 25.72 -59.54 -1.63
C SER A 306 27.09 -59.76 -1.00
N GLU A 307 27.11 -59.81 0.33
CA GLU A 307 28.23 -60.25 1.18
C GLU A 307 28.95 -61.50 0.63
#